data_AF-A0A8T4U0Y3-F1
#
_entry.id   AF-A0A8T4U0Y3-F1
#
_cell.length_a   1.000
_cell.length_b   1.000
_cell.length_c   1.000
_cell.angle_alpha   90.00
_cell.angle_beta   90.00
_cell.angle_gamma   90.00
#
_symmetry.space_group_name_H-M   'P 1'
#
loop_
_entity.id
_entity.type
_entity.pdbx_description
1 polymer ?
#
loop_
_entity_poly.entity_id
_entity_poly.type
_entity_poly.pdbx_seq_one_letter_code
_entity_poly.pdbx_strand_id
1 'polypeptide(L)'
;MEINKSLKKRIKEVKLIMNGSNEQELKRQFSDLLLIFDRTDKTYLEDEIINEIKKLKSKILIDNVKLKLSELSQKDRKLTKIDDFKELCNLMNYNQFDEALRKFYGKNK
;
A
#
# COMPACT_ATOMS: atom_id res chain seq x y z
N MET A 1 -23.32 -9.00 12.21
CA MET A 1 -22.23 -9.46 13.11
C MET A 1 -21.53 -8.29 13.77
N GLU A 2 -21.12 -8.41 15.03
CA GLU A 2 -20.41 -7.34 15.76
C GLU A 2 -19.04 -7.02 15.14
N ILE A 3 -18.31 -8.04 14.63
CA ILE A 3 -17.00 -7.81 14.01
C ILE A 3 -17.09 -6.98 12.72
N ASN A 4 -18.14 -7.19 11.90
CA ASN A 4 -18.39 -6.38 10.71
C ASN A 4 -18.63 -4.91 11.07
N LYS A 5 -19.40 -4.64 12.13
CA LYS A 5 -19.62 -3.27 12.62
C LYS A 5 -18.32 -2.64 13.12
N SER A 6 -17.51 -3.39 13.86
CA SER A 6 -16.22 -2.94 14.38
C SER A 6 -15.23 -2.61 13.26
N LEU A 7 -15.08 -3.51 12.29
CA LEU A 7 -14.23 -3.31 11.11
C LEU A 7 -14.69 -2.12 10.26
N LYS A 8 -16.00 -1.97 10.01
CA LYS A 8 -16.54 -0.80 9.29
C LYS A 8 -16.21 0.51 10.02
N LYS A 9 -16.29 0.54 11.36
CA LYS A 9 -15.89 1.71 12.14
C LYS A 9 -14.40 2.00 11.99
N ARG A 10 -13.55 0.99 12.15
CA ARG A 10 -12.09 1.12 12.05
C ARG A 10 -11.64 1.57 10.65
N ILE A 11 -12.28 1.06 9.59
CA ILE A 11 -12.06 1.51 8.22
C ILE A 11 -12.39 3.01 8.06
N LYS A 12 -13.50 3.48 8.64
CA LYS A 12 -13.85 4.92 8.61
C LYS A 12 -12.80 5.76 9.34
N GLU A 13 -12.35 5.32 10.51
CA GLU A 13 -11.29 5.98 11.28
C GLU A 13 -10.00 6.10 10.45
N VAL A 14 -9.54 5.00 9.84
CA VAL A 14 -8.36 5.01 8.96
C VAL A 14 -8.54 5.98 7.78
N LYS A 15 -9.70 5.97 7.11
CA LYS A 15 -10.00 6.88 5.99
C LYS A 15 -9.96 8.36 6.42
N LEU A 16 -10.41 8.69 7.63
CA LEU A 16 -10.33 10.06 8.16
C LEU A 16 -8.88 10.48 8.40
N ILE A 17 -8.08 9.60 9.01
CA ILE A 17 -6.66 9.87 9.31
C ILE A 17 -5.84 9.97 8.01
N MET A 18 -6.17 9.17 6.98
CA MET A 18 -5.55 9.26 5.65
C MET A 18 -5.68 10.63 4.99
N ASN A 19 -6.75 11.37 5.30
CA ASN A 19 -6.94 12.73 4.77
C ASN A 19 -6.25 13.80 5.62
N GLY A 20 -5.68 13.42 6.78
CA GLY A 20 -4.94 14.30 7.67
C GLY A 20 -3.43 14.16 7.54
N SER A 21 -2.69 14.95 8.30
CA SER A 21 -1.22 15.03 8.22
C SER A 21 -0.47 14.08 9.16
N ASN A 22 -1.18 13.23 9.93
CA ASN A 22 -0.58 12.39 10.97
C ASN A 22 -0.21 11.00 10.46
N GLU A 23 0.92 10.90 9.77
CA GLU A 23 1.38 9.67 9.12
C GLU A 23 1.73 8.54 10.12
N GLN A 24 2.26 8.88 11.30
CA GLN A 24 2.54 7.88 12.34
C GLN A 24 1.26 7.24 12.86
N GLU A 25 0.25 8.06 13.15
CA GLU A 25 -1.05 7.55 13.60
C GLU A 25 -1.72 6.71 12.51
N LEU A 26 -1.61 7.13 11.23
CA LEU A 26 -2.10 6.34 10.11
C LEU A 26 -1.46 4.95 10.06
N LYS A 27 -0.12 4.86 10.16
CA LYS A 27 0.62 3.59 10.13
C LYS A 27 0.18 2.67 11.26
N ARG A 28 0.03 3.21 12.48
CA ARG A 28 -0.41 2.43 13.65
C ARG A 28 -1.82 1.88 13.46
N GLN A 29 -2.78 2.75 13.17
CA GLN A 29 -4.19 2.39 13.02
C GLN A 29 -4.42 1.42 11.86
N PHE A 30 -3.68 1.60 10.76
CA PHE A 30 -3.76 0.70 9.62
C PHE A 30 -3.14 -0.68 9.92
N SER A 31 -2.04 -0.73 10.66
CA SER A 31 -1.43 -2.00 11.10
C SER A 31 -2.37 -2.79 12.02
N ASP A 32 -3.03 -2.11 12.96
CA ASP A 32 -4.03 -2.72 13.83
C ASP A 32 -5.21 -3.29 13.02
N LEU A 33 -5.71 -2.53 12.03
CA LEU A 33 -6.79 -2.97 11.15
C LEU A 33 -6.40 -4.25 10.39
N LEU A 34 -5.19 -4.30 9.83
CA LEU A 34 -4.69 -5.49 9.13
C LEU A 34 -4.53 -6.69 10.06
N LEU A 35 -4.03 -6.49 11.28
CA LEU A 35 -3.90 -7.55 12.26
C LEU A 35 -5.25 -8.19 12.60
N ILE A 36 -6.28 -7.36 12.82
CA ILE A 36 -7.63 -7.86 13.10
C ILE A 36 -8.20 -8.57 11.88
N PHE A 37 -8.02 -8.00 10.69
CA PHE A 37 -8.48 -8.59 9.44
C PHE A 37 -7.86 -9.96 9.15
N ASP A 38 -6.55 -10.09 9.33
CA ASP A 38 -5.81 -11.34 9.07
C ASP A 38 -6.13 -12.43 10.09
N ARG A 39 -6.50 -12.05 11.32
CA ARG A 39 -6.92 -12.99 12.38
C ARG A 39 -8.39 -13.38 12.30
N THR A 40 -9.19 -12.68 11.51
CA THR A 40 -10.62 -12.96 11.36
C THR A 40 -10.84 -13.97 10.24
N ASP A 41 -11.63 -15.01 10.51
CA ASP A 41 -12.05 -15.93 9.47
C ASP A 41 -12.95 -15.19 8.45
N LYS A 42 -12.49 -15.18 7.20
CA LYS A 42 -13.07 -14.41 6.10
C LYS A 42 -14.47 -14.90 5.73
N THR A 43 -14.85 -16.13 6.09
CA THR A 43 -16.19 -16.66 5.85
C THR A 43 -17.28 -15.89 6.61
N TYR A 44 -16.89 -15.19 7.68
CA TYR A 44 -17.80 -14.38 8.50
C TYR A 44 -17.76 -12.88 8.17
N LEU A 45 -16.93 -12.48 7.21
CA LEU A 45 -16.79 -11.09 6.80
C LEU A 45 -17.65 -10.81 5.57
N GLU A 46 -18.28 -9.63 5.56
CA GLU A 46 -18.94 -9.13 4.36
C GLU A 46 -17.89 -8.82 3.27
N ASP A 47 -18.16 -9.24 2.03
CA ASP A 47 -17.26 -8.99 0.88
C ASP A 47 -16.92 -7.52 0.69
N GLU A 48 -17.85 -6.63 1.02
CA GLU A 48 -17.63 -5.18 1.03
C GLU A 48 -16.45 -4.80 1.93
N ILE A 49 -16.38 -5.34 3.15
CA ILE A 49 -15.31 -5.06 4.13
C ILE A 49 -13.97 -5.58 3.60
N ILE A 50 -13.95 -6.79 3.07
CA ILE A 50 -12.76 -7.40 2.47
C ILE A 50 -12.22 -6.50 1.34
N ASN A 51 -13.12 -6.03 0.47
CA ASN A 51 -12.76 -5.17 -0.66
C ASN A 51 -12.30 -3.79 -0.21
N GLU A 52 -12.93 -3.19 0.81
CA GLU A 52 -12.49 -1.90 1.35
C GLU A 52 -11.08 -1.97 1.94
N ILE A 53 -10.77 -3.02 2.71
CA ILE A 53 -9.43 -3.19 3.31
C ILE A 53 -8.37 -3.40 2.22
N LYS A 54 -8.65 -4.19 1.19
CA LYS A 54 -7.75 -4.36 0.03
C LYS A 54 -7.50 -3.04 -0.71
N LYS A 55 -8.55 -2.25 -0.93
CA LYS A 55 -8.44 -0.92 -1.56
C LYS A 55 -7.59 0.03 -0.71
N LEU A 56 -7.81 0.05 0.61
CA LEU A 56 -7.00 0.85 1.54
C LEU A 56 -5.52 0.46 1.51
N LYS A 57 -5.22 -0.84 1.56
CA LYS A 57 -3.84 -1.35 1.46
C LYS A 57 -3.17 -0.88 0.18
N SER A 58 -3.86 -1.01 -0.95
CA SER A 58 -3.33 -0.61 -2.26
C SER A 58 -3.07 0.90 -2.31
N LYS A 59 -4.00 1.71 -1.79
CA LYS A 59 -3.88 3.17 -1.78
C LYS A 59 -2.68 3.64 -0.94
N ILE A 60 -2.54 3.12 0.28
CA ILE A 60 -1.42 3.47 1.18
C ILE A 60 -0.06 3.04 0.57
N LEU A 61 0.01 1.86 -0.06
CA LEU A 61 1.21 1.43 -0.79
C LEU A 61 1.55 2.37 -1.95
N ILE A 62 0.56 2.74 -2.76
CA ILE A 62 0.75 3.67 -3.88
C ILE A 62 1.23 5.04 -3.38
N ASP A 63 0.64 5.56 -2.32
CA ASP A 63 1.02 6.87 -1.76
C ASP A 63 2.44 6.84 -1.19
N ASN A 64 2.85 5.75 -0.54
CA ASN A 64 4.24 5.54 -0.10
C ASN A 64 5.23 5.44 -1.27
N VAL A 65 4.86 4.74 -2.35
CA VAL A 65 5.69 4.66 -3.57
C VAL A 65 5.82 6.03 -4.22
N LYS A 66 4.74 6.81 -4.31
CA LYS A 66 4.78 8.19 -4.84
C LYS A 66 5.66 9.10 -3.99
N LEU A 67 5.59 9.01 -2.66
CA LEU A 67 6.45 9.76 -1.76
C LEU A 67 7.93 9.42 -2.00
N LYS A 68 8.29 8.13 -2.01
CA LYS A 68 9.67 7.70 -2.32
C LYS A 68 10.14 8.15 -3.69
N LEU A 69 9.29 8.08 -4.71
CA LEU A 69 9.61 8.60 -6.04
C LEU A 69 9.83 10.11 -6.03
N SER A 70 9.04 10.87 -5.26
CA SER A 70 9.23 12.31 -5.12
C SER A 70 10.53 12.66 -4.40
N GLU A 71 10.89 11.93 -3.33
CA GLU A 71 12.16 12.08 -2.61
C GLU A 71 13.36 11.76 -3.52
N LEU A 72 13.23 10.74 -4.37
CA LEU A 72 14.23 10.38 -5.36
C LEU A 72 14.33 11.42 -6.49
N SER A 73 13.22 12.07 -6.87
CA SER A 73 13.22 13.14 -7.87
C SER A 73 13.80 14.45 -7.36
N GLN A 74 13.65 14.75 -6.06
CA GLN A 74 14.22 15.94 -5.41
C GLN A 74 15.71 15.77 -5.09
N LYS A 75 16.15 14.54 -4.79
CA LYS A 75 17.58 14.21 -4.74
C LYS A 75 18.06 14.08 -6.18
N ASP A 76 18.64 15.16 -6.70
CA ASP A 76 19.25 15.30 -8.03
C ASP A 76 20.47 14.35 -8.24
N ARG A 77 20.29 13.05 -7.98
CA ARG A 77 21.31 12.02 -8.16
C ARG A 77 21.15 11.49 -9.57
N LYS A 78 22.04 11.94 -10.45
CA LYS A 78 22.33 11.36 -11.78
C LYS A 78 22.55 9.83 -11.79
N LEU A 79 22.56 9.17 -10.63
CA LEU A 79 22.56 7.71 -10.45
C LEU A 79 21.69 7.37 -9.22
N THR A 80 20.44 6.93 -9.45
CA THR A 80 19.66 6.22 -8.42
C THR A 80 20.50 5.03 -7.94
N LYS A 81 20.79 4.94 -6.63
CA LYS A 81 21.59 3.81 -6.13
C LYS A 81 20.78 2.53 -6.31
N ILE A 82 21.47 1.43 -6.66
CA ILE A 82 20.86 0.10 -6.89
C ILE A 82 19.98 -0.33 -5.70
N ASP A 83 20.33 0.08 -4.48
CA ASP A 83 19.58 -0.24 -3.27
C ASP A 83 18.22 0.48 -3.20
N ASP A 84 18.18 1.77 -3.57
CA ASP A 84 16.94 2.55 -3.64
C ASP A 84 15.99 1.97 -4.70
N PHE A 85 16.56 1.50 -5.82
CA PHE A 85 15.82 0.82 -6.87
C PHE A 85 15.29 -0.55 -6.42
N LYS A 86 16.12 -1.37 -5.75
CA LYS A 86 15.69 -2.66 -5.19
C LYS A 86 14.56 -2.50 -4.18
N GLU A 87 14.62 -1.46 -3.35
CA GLU A 87 13.57 -1.18 -2.37
C GLU A 87 12.24 -0.79 -3.04
N LEU A 88 12.29 0.02 -4.11
CA LEU A 88 11.13 0.31 -4.95
C LEU A 88 10.57 -0.94 -5.63
N CYS A 89 11.43 -1.80 -6.18
CA CYS A 89 11.02 -3.04 -6.83
C CYS A 89 10.39 -4.04 -5.85
N ASN A 90 10.91 -4.12 -4.62
CA ASN A 90 10.34 -4.92 -3.55
C ASN A 90 8.96 -4.42 -3.12
N LEU A 91 8.73 -3.10 -3.17
CA LEU A 91 7.39 -2.52 -2.94
C LEU A 91 6.42 -2.78 -4.10
N MET A 92 6.93 -3.05 -5.30
CA MET A 92 6.15 -3.26 -6.52
C MET A 92 5.81 -4.73 -6.85
N ASN A 93 6.44 -5.72 -6.22
CA ASN A 93 6.31 -7.12 -6.68
C ASN A 93 5.04 -7.80 -6.16
N TYR A 94 4.23 -8.43 -7.03
CA TYR A 94 4.73 -9.48 -7.93
C TYR A 94 4.48 -9.37 -9.44
N ASN A 95 3.49 -8.61 -9.94
CA ASN A 95 3.08 -8.75 -11.36
C ASN A 95 3.52 -7.62 -12.30
N GLN A 96 3.93 -6.47 -11.76
CA GLN A 96 4.20 -5.27 -12.59
C GLN A 96 5.67 -5.12 -12.98
N PHE A 97 6.59 -5.75 -12.24
CA PHE A 97 8.03 -5.66 -12.51
C PHE A 97 8.44 -6.50 -13.73
N ASP A 98 7.87 -7.70 -13.91
CA ASP A 98 8.12 -8.52 -15.10
C ASP A 98 7.60 -7.86 -16.38
N GLU A 99 6.46 -7.14 -16.29
CA GLU A 99 5.92 -6.39 -17.43
C GLU A 99 6.78 -5.15 -17.75
N ALA A 100 7.30 -4.46 -16.73
CA ALA A 100 8.21 -3.35 -16.89
C ALA A 100 9.56 -3.80 -17.48
N LEU A 101 10.12 -4.92 -17.01
CA LEU A 101 11.32 -5.53 -17.56
C LEU A 101 11.13 -5.98 -19.01
N ARG A 102 10.00 -6.63 -19.34
CA ARG A 102 9.67 -7.00 -20.72
C ARG A 102 9.58 -5.80 -21.65
N LYS A 103 8.96 -4.70 -21.22
CA LYS A 103 8.87 -3.47 -22.03
C LYS A 103 10.20 -2.76 -22.18
N PHE A 104 11.09 -2.86 -21.20
CA PHE A 104 12.43 -2.27 -21.25
C PHE A 104 13.37 -3.04 -22.18
N TYR A 105 13.41 -4.38 -22.09
CA TYR A 105 14.25 -5.20 -22.97
C TYR A 105 13.65 -5.46 -24.36
N GLY A 106 12.32 -5.39 -24.51
CA GLY A 106 11.63 -5.61 -25.78
C GLY A 106 11.73 -4.44 -26.78
N LYS A 107 12.23 -3.27 -26.36
CA LYS A 107 12.45 -2.10 -27.23
C LYS A 107 13.82 -2.09 -27.93
N ASN A 108 14.71 -3.01 -27.61
CA ASN A 108 16.07 -3.10 -28.18
C ASN A 108 16.20 -4.26 -29.19
N LYS A 109 15.18 -4.49 -30.02
CA LYS A 109 15.29 -5.33 -31.22
C LYS A 109 14.98 -4.51 -32.45
#